data_AF-A0A7S1CC39-F1
#
_entry.id   AF-A0A7S1CC39-F1
#
_cell.length_a   1.000
_cell.length_b   1.000
_cell.length_c   1.000
_cell.angle_alpha   90.00
_cell.angle_beta   90.00
_cell.angle_gamma   90.00
#
_symmetry.space_group_name_H-M   'P 1'
#
loop_
_entity.id
_entity.type
_entity.pdbx_description
1 polymer ?
#
loop_
_entity_poly.entity_id
_entity_poly.type
_entity_poly.pdbx_seq_one_letter_code
_entity_poly.pdbx_strand_id
1 'polypeptide(L)'
;VSEGYRLPLERYVCAFVAEAPLPHPHSRVEYPLLARNLTCTRPALQSLPLLDPLTIAVLFSCLDAENVVQAMSFLLTEQRVVLYSEHKARLAAAAEGLLGLLFPFCWQHIYIPVLPRKLLEYAQAPVPFLMGIDTNCLARVEIVNALPSSAVVDLDNNNVISPMEDTPVGNQGDGAVPGLPAAIRKVVERRLRAIAPPPRTLDGGEPSAAGDDAESADSEVMMRGDGVGEGA
;
A
#
# COMPACT_ATOMS: atom_id res chain seq x y z
N VAL A 1 -46.48 -7.75 18.27
CA VAL A 1 -45.30 -8.62 18.37
C VAL A 1 -45.40 -9.66 17.26
N SER A 2 -45.00 -9.31 16.04
CA SER A 2 -44.84 -10.31 14.98
C SER A 2 -43.40 -10.80 15.07
N GLU A 3 -43.23 -12.06 15.47
CA GLU A 3 -41.96 -12.77 15.27
C GLU A 3 -41.76 -12.89 13.76
N GLY A 4 -41.15 -11.86 13.18
CA GLY A 4 -40.81 -11.81 11.77
C GLY A 4 -39.77 -12.88 11.50
N TYR A 5 -40.09 -13.77 10.55
CA TYR A 5 -39.16 -14.74 10.01
C TYR A 5 -37.84 -14.05 9.65
N ARG A 6 -36.82 -14.18 10.52
CA ARG A 6 -35.47 -13.72 10.21
C ARG A 6 -34.94 -14.67 9.13
N LEU A 7 -34.79 -14.14 7.92
CA LEU A 7 -34.11 -14.88 6.87
C LEU A 7 -32.68 -15.19 7.33
N PRO A 8 -32.10 -16.31 6.90
CA PRO A 8 -30.70 -16.61 7.19
C PRO A 8 -29.78 -15.59 6.49
N LEU A 9 -28.62 -15.27 7.09
CA LEU A 9 -27.70 -14.22 6.62
C LEU A 9 -27.33 -14.40 5.14
N GLU A 10 -27.16 -15.65 4.72
CA GLU A 10 -26.83 -16.10 3.38
C GLU A 10 -27.84 -15.58 2.36
N ARG A 11 -29.13 -15.48 2.70
CA ARG A 11 -30.15 -14.92 1.80
C ARG A 11 -29.95 -13.44 1.56
N TYR A 12 -29.56 -12.69 2.57
CA TYR A 12 -29.25 -11.27 2.44
C TYR A 12 -27.98 -11.04 1.62
N VAL A 13 -26.95 -11.85 1.84
CA VAL A 13 -25.71 -11.81 1.05
C VAL A 13 -26.00 -12.16 -0.41
N CYS A 14 -26.76 -13.23 -0.68
CA CYS A 14 -27.14 -13.60 -2.03
C CYS A 14 -27.97 -12.52 -2.72
N ALA A 15 -28.97 -11.95 -2.04
CA ALA A 15 -29.79 -10.88 -2.59
C ALA A 15 -28.94 -9.63 -2.91
N PHE A 16 -28.03 -9.26 -2.01
CA PHE A 16 -27.12 -8.14 -2.27
C PHE A 16 -26.20 -8.40 -3.47
N VAL A 17 -25.54 -9.57 -3.52
CA VAL A 17 -24.58 -9.89 -4.59
C VAL A 17 -25.27 -10.11 -5.94
N ALA A 18 -26.46 -10.72 -5.96
CA ALA A 18 -27.14 -11.09 -7.19
C ALA A 18 -28.09 -9.99 -7.73
N GLU A 19 -28.71 -9.21 -6.84
CA GLU A 19 -29.79 -8.29 -7.22
C GLU A 19 -29.41 -6.81 -7.05
N ALA A 20 -28.39 -6.47 -6.25
CA ALA A 20 -27.98 -5.06 -6.14
C ALA A 20 -27.37 -4.60 -7.47
N PRO A 21 -27.92 -3.56 -8.13
CA PRO A 21 -27.38 -3.07 -9.39
C PRO A 21 -26.02 -2.43 -9.15
N LEU A 22 -25.05 -2.72 -10.03
CA LEU A 22 -23.79 -1.97 -10.05
C LEU A 22 -24.12 -0.49 -10.33
N PRO A 23 -23.71 0.46 -9.46
CA PRO A 23 -23.98 1.86 -9.70
C PRO A 23 -23.40 2.34 -11.04
N HIS A 24 -24.08 3.26 -11.71
CA HIS A 24 -23.50 3.99 -12.84
C HIS A 24 -22.25 4.76 -12.36
N PRO A 25 -21.23 4.97 -13.20
CA PRO A 25 -20.10 5.84 -12.84
C PRO A 25 -20.63 7.20 -12.35
N HIS A 26 -20.06 7.73 -11.27
CA HIS A 26 -20.48 8.98 -10.60
C HIS A 26 -21.84 8.92 -9.88
N SER A 27 -22.44 7.75 -9.75
CA SER A 27 -23.69 7.60 -8.99
C SER A 27 -23.45 6.99 -7.61
N ARG A 28 -24.33 7.39 -6.68
CA ARG A 28 -24.49 6.80 -5.35
C ARG A 28 -25.82 6.04 -5.35
N VAL A 29 -25.77 4.78 -4.92
CA VAL A 29 -26.96 3.95 -4.72
C VAL A 29 -27.03 3.60 -3.24
N GLU A 30 -28.22 3.73 -2.67
CA GLU A 30 -28.52 3.23 -1.33
C GLU A 30 -29.25 1.90 -1.45
N TYR A 31 -28.74 0.89 -0.75
CA TYR A 31 -29.30 -0.45 -0.73
C TYR A 31 -29.76 -0.77 0.71
N PRO A 32 -31.05 -1.00 0.94
CA PRO A 32 -31.54 -1.40 2.27
C PRO A 32 -31.09 -2.83 2.58
N LEU A 33 -30.27 -3.00 3.62
CA LEU A 33 -29.81 -4.29 4.11
C LEU A 33 -30.10 -4.42 5.61
N LEU A 34 -30.98 -5.36 5.95
CA LEU A 34 -31.44 -5.56 7.33
C LEU A 34 -32.03 -4.28 7.92
N ALA A 35 -31.44 -3.74 8.99
CA ALA A 35 -31.85 -2.51 9.67
C ALA A 35 -30.98 -1.29 9.29
N ARG A 36 -30.18 -1.38 8.23
CA ARG A 36 -29.27 -0.32 7.78
C ARG A 36 -29.38 -0.12 6.28
N ASN A 37 -29.09 1.09 5.81
CA ASN A 37 -28.89 1.35 4.40
C ASN A 37 -27.40 1.31 4.11
N LEU A 38 -26.98 0.43 3.20
CA LEU A 38 -25.64 0.43 2.64
C LEU A 38 -25.56 1.49 1.54
N THR A 39 -24.52 2.31 1.57
CA THR A 39 -24.25 3.28 0.50
C THR A 39 -23.14 2.76 -0.38
N CYS A 40 -23.42 2.59 -1.67
CA CYS A 40 -22.43 2.19 -2.66
C CYS A 40 -22.21 3.34 -3.64
N THR A 41 -20.96 3.77 -3.80
CA THR A 41 -20.58 4.81 -4.77
C THR A 41 -19.61 4.23 -5.77
N ARG A 42 -19.86 4.48 -7.07
CA ARG A 42 -18.90 4.14 -8.12
C ARG A 42 -18.11 5.39 -8.52
N PRO A 43 -16.78 5.42 -8.32
CA PRO A 43 -15.95 6.56 -8.66
C PRO A 43 -15.93 6.83 -10.17
N ALA A 44 -15.47 8.03 -10.55
CA ALA A 44 -15.31 8.44 -11.94
C ALA A 44 -14.25 7.58 -12.65
N LEU A 45 -14.37 7.38 -13.96
CA LEU A 45 -13.32 6.70 -14.73
C LEU A 45 -11.98 7.47 -14.74
N GLN A 46 -12.02 8.78 -14.45
CA GLN A 46 -10.86 9.68 -14.43
C GLN A 46 -10.47 10.13 -13.01
N SER A 47 -11.12 9.63 -11.96
CA SER A 47 -10.66 9.91 -10.59
C SER A 47 -9.45 9.05 -10.27
N LEU A 48 -8.70 9.45 -9.23
CA LEU A 48 -7.71 8.57 -8.60
C LEU A 48 -8.36 7.20 -8.30
N PRO A 49 -7.58 6.11 -8.38
CA PRO A 49 -8.08 4.79 -8.08
C PRO A 49 -8.60 4.79 -6.64
N LEU A 50 -9.69 4.06 -6.41
CA LEU A 50 -10.14 3.82 -5.04
C LEU A 50 -9.14 2.88 -4.38
N LEU A 51 -8.10 3.46 -3.79
CA LEU A 51 -7.15 2.73 -2.96
C LEU A 51 -7.86 2.34 -1.68
N ASP A 52 -7.83 1.06 -1.35
CA ASP A 52 -8.27 0.59 -0.04
C ASP A 52 -7.35 1.21 1.03
N PRO A 53 -7.86 2.01 1.96
CA PRO A 53 -7.04 2.58 3.03
C PRO A 53 -6.29 1.51 3.83
N LEU A 54 -6.86 0.30 3.93
CA LEU A 54 -6.21 -0.81 4.62
C LEU A 54 -4.97 -1.30 3.87
N THR A 55 -5.02 -1.46 2.54
CA THR A 55 -3.87 -1.96 1.76
C THR A 55 -2.71 -0.99 1.80
N ILE A 56 -3.00 0.31 1.65
CA ILE A 56 -1.99 1.38 1.77
C ILE A 56 -1.43 1.46 3.19
N ALA A 57 -2.29 1.38 4.22
CA ALA A 57 -1.82 1.39 5.60
C ALA A 57 -0.92 0.19 5.91
N VAL A 58 -1.24 -1.00 5.40
CA VAL A 58 -0.38 -2.18 5.58
C VAL A 58 0.96 -1.98 4.87
N LEU A 59 0.96 -1.53 3.61
CA LEU A 59 2.19 -1.28 2.84
C LEU A 59 3.14 -0.34 3.60
N PHE A 60 2.66 0.82 4.05
CA PHE A 60 3.48 1.79 4.78
C PHE A 60 3.75 1.41 6.24
N SER A 61 3.06 0.40 6.78
CA SER A 61 3.44 -0.20 8.06
C SER A 61 4.63 -1.18 7.93
N CYS A 62 4.83 -1.73 6.73
CA CYS A 62 5.88 -2.71 6.41
C CYS A 62 7.14 -2.07 5.83
N LEU A 63 6.97 -1.07 4.96
CA LEU A 63 8.06 -0.43 4.21
C LEU A 63 8.12 1.07 4.46
N ASP A 64 9.34 1.61 4.55
CA ASP A 64 9.57 3.05 4.49
C ASP A 64 9.37 3.62 3.07
N ALA A 65 9.36 4.94 2.97
CA ALA A 65 9.11 5.63 1.71
C ALA A 65 10.16 5.27 0.65
N GLU A 66 11.42 5.10 1.03
CA GLU A 66 12.52 4.74 0.13
C GLU A 66 12.32 3.36 -0.48
N ASN A 67 11.98 2.37 0.34
CA ASN A 67 11.75 1.01 -0.09
C ASN A 67 10.46 0.88 -0.91
N VAL A 68 9.41 1.65 -0.57
CA VAL A 68 8.21 1.76 -1.42
C VAL A 68 8.56 2.31 -2.79
N VAL A 69 9.33 3.40 -2.85
CA VAL A 69 9.76 4.01 -4.13
C VAL A 69 10.67 3.07 -4.93
N GLN A 70 11.53 2.30 -4.25
CA GLN A 70 12.39 1.31 -4.88
C GLN A 70 11.57 0.15 -5.48
N ALA A 71 10.61 -0.40 -4.72
CA ALA A 71 9.70 -1.43 -5.20
C ALA A 71 8.85 -0.94 -6.38
N MET A 72 8.32 0.29 -6.29
CA MET A 72 7.63 0.94 -7.40
C MET A 72 8.53 1.08 -8.64
N SER A 73 9.80 1.42 -8.47
CA SER A 73 10.75 1.55 -9.58
C SER A 73 10.92 0.22 -10.32
N PHE A 74 11.03 -0.90 -9.59
CA PHE A 74 11.12 -2.23 -10.19
C PHE A 74 9.84 -2.62 -10.94
N LEU A 75 8.66 -2.27 -10.42
CA LEU A 75 7.41 -2.49 -11.13
C LEU A 75 7.27 -1.58 -12.36
N LEU A 76 7.62 -0.30 -12.28
CA LEU A 76 7.57 0.60 -13.44
C LEU A 76 8.55 0.20 -14.57
N THR A 77 9.61 -0.53 -14.22
CA THR A 77 10.60 -1.07 -15.16
C THR A 77 10.36 -2.54 -15.51
N GLU A 78 9.18 -3.06 -15.20
CA GLU A 78 8.74 -4.42 -15.52
C GLU A 78 9.74 -5.50 -15.07
N GLN A 79 10.28 -5.38 -13.86
CA GLN A 79 11.19 -6.37 -13.29
C GLN A 79 10.43 -7.53 -12.63
N ARG A 80 11.15 -8.61 -12.35
CA ARG A 80 10.66 -9.72 -11.52
C ARG A 80 10.71 -9.29 -10.06
N VAL A 81 9.57 -9.14 -9.40
CA VAL A 81 9.47 -8.69 -8.00
C VAL A 81 8.85 -9.79 -7.13
N VAL A 82 9.58 -10.18 -6.09
CA VAL A 82 9.12 -11.11 -5.04
C VAL A 82 8.88 -10.32 -3.76
N LEU A 83 7.64 -10.28 -3.28
CA LEU A 83 7.32 -9.86 -1.93
C LEU A 83 7.56 -11.03 -0.98
N TYR A 84 8.15 -10.77 0.18
CA TYR A 84 8.47 -11.78 1.18
C TYR A 84 7.93 -11.37 2.55
N SER A 85 7.22 -12.27 3.22
CA SER A 85 6.72 -12.07 4.59
C SER A 85 6.27 -13.38 5.23
N GLU A 86 6.35 -13.48 6.56
CA GLU A 86 5.72 -14.52 7.38
C GLU A 86 4.19 -14.46 7.33
N HIS A 87 3.63 -13.29 7.00
CA HIS A 87 2.19 -13.05 7.01
C HIS A 87 1.61 -12.88 5.60
N LYS A 88 0.83 -13.86 5.16
CA LYS A 88 0.14 -13.85 3.85
C LYS A 88 -0.77 -12.63 3.64
N ALA A 89 -1.38 -12.12 4.70
CA ALA A 89 -2.20 -10.91 4.64
C ALA A 89 -1.38 -9.67 4.27
N ARG A 90 -0.12 -9.57 4.75
CA ARG A 90 0.80 -8.48 4.38
C ARG A 90 1.19 -8.58 2.91
N LEU A 91 1.49 -9.79 2.42
CA LEU A 91 1.82 -10.02 1.02
C LEU A 91 0.73 -9.50 0.09
N ALA A 92 -0.53 -9.92 0.29
CA ALA A 92 -1.64 -9.48 -0.55
C ALA A 92 -1.91 -7.98 -0.43
N ALA A 93 -1.95 -7.45 0.78
CA ALA A 93 -2.22 -6.02 1.00
C ALA A 93 -1.11 -5.12 0.44
N ALA A 94 0.17 -5.48 0.64
CA ALA A 94 1.29 -4.73 0.10
C ALA A 94 1.34 -4.78 -1.42
N ALA A 95 1.00 -5.93 -2.03
CA ALA A 95 0.95 -6.06 -3.48
C ALA A 95 -0.12 -5.16 -4.09
N GLU A 96 -1.35 -5.18 -3.55
CA GLU A 96 -2.43 -4.28 -3.97
C GLU A 96 -2.08 -2.81 -3.74
N GLY A 97 -1.45 -2.49 -2.60
CA GLY A 97 -0.97 -1.15 -2.30
C GLY A 97 0.04 -0.65 -3.34
N LEU A 98 1.04 -1.48 -3.67
CA LEU A 98 2.05 -1.14 -4.68
C LEU A 98 1.43 -0.96 -6.07
N LEU A 99 0.57 -1.87 -6.50
CA LEU A 99 -0.13 -1.76 -7.79
C LEU A 99 -1.02 -0.51 -7.84
N GLY A 100 -1.69 -0.18 -6.74
CA GLY A 100 -2.47 1.04 -6.62
C GLY A 100 -1.63 2.33 -6.78
N LEU A 101 -0.38 2.32 -6.31
CA LEU A 101 0.55 3.43 -6.47
C LEU A 101 1.09 3.57 -7.91
N LEU A 102 0.91 2.58 -8.78
CA LEU A 102 1.33 2.66 -10.19
C LEU A 102 0.41 3.50 -11.06
N PHE A 103 -0.78 3.89 -10.57
CA PHE A 103 -1.73 4.67 -11.36
C PHE A 103 -1.07 5.89 -12.05
N PRO A 104 -1.35 6.12 -13.35
CA PRO A 104 -2.37 5.48 -14.19
C PRO A 104 -1.91 4.18 -14.89
N PHE A 105 -0.72 3.68 -14.59
CA PHE A 105 -0.23 2.43 -15.17
C PHE A 105 -0.91 1.22 -14.52
N CYS A 106 -1.22 0.23 -15.34
CA CYS A 106 -1.76 -1.05 -14.90
C CYS A 106 -0.72 -2.13 -15.15
N TRP A 107 -0.37 -2.91 -14.13
CA TRP A 107 0.49 -4.07 -14.29
C TRP A 107 -0.16 -5.09 -15.24
N GLN A 108 0.55 -5.48 -16.30
CA GLN A 108 0.04 -6.39 -17.34
C GLN A 108 0.62 -7.81 -17.24
N HIS A 109 1.57 -8.01 -16.34
CA HIS A 109 2.33 -9.26 -16.23
C HIS A 109 1.77 -10.17 -15.15
N ILE A 110 2.46 -11.28 -14.89
CA ILE A 110 2.00 -12.27 -13.92
C ILE A 110 1.86 -11.62 -12.54
N TYR A 111 0.71 -11.83 -11.91
CA TYR A 111 0.37 -11.32 -10.59
C TYR A 111 -0.13 -12.46 -9.71
N ILE A 112 0.63 -12.81 -8.68
CA ILE A 112 0.27 -13.86 -7.70
C ILE A 112 0.60 -13.35 -6.29
N PRO A 113 -0.28 -12.57 -5.65
CA PRO A 113 0.01 -11.89 -4.37
C PRO A 113 0.40 -12.85 -3.24
N VAL A 114 -0.06 -14.11 -3.30
CA VAL A 114 0.39 -15.19 -2.41
C VAL A 114 0.57 -16.45 -3.26
N LEU A 115 1.82 -16.81 -3.53
CA LEU A 115 2.21 -17.96 -4.34
C LEU A 115 2.06 -19.24 -3.54
N PRO A 116 1.16 -20.18 -3.94
CA PRO A 116 1.08 -21.48 -3.31
C PRO A 116 2.37 -22.28 -3.52
N ARG A 117 2.79 -23.06 -2.51
CA ARG A 117 4.00 -23.90 -2.57
C ARG A 117 4.11 -24.77 -3.83
N LYS A 118 2.99 -25.30 -4.31
CA LYS A 118 2.93 -26.15 -5.52
C LYS A 118 3.31 -25.42 -6.81
N LEU A 119 3.30 -24.08 -6.81
CA LEU A 119 3.59 -23.24 -7.96
C LEU A 119 4.95 -22.52 -7.83
N LEU A 120 5.80 -22.90 -6.87
CA LEU A 120 7.11 -22.26 -6.68
C LEU A 120 8.01 -22.33 -7.92
N GLU A 121 7.88 -23.39 -8.72
CA GLU A 121 8.63 -23.54 -9.98
C GLU A 121 8.36 -22.40 -10.98
N TYR A 122 7.17 -21.78 -10.92
CA TYR A 122 6.82 -20.67 -11.80
C TYR A 122 7.56 -19.38 -11.46
N ALA A 123 8.14 -19.26 -10.26
CA ALA A 123 8.97 -18.11 -9.90
C ALA A 123 10.26 -18.03 -10.73
N GLN A 124 10.69 -19.14 -11.35
CA GLN A 124 11.85 -19.18 -12.24
C GLN A 124 11.53 -18.72 -13.67
N ALA A 125 10.29 -18.33 -13.96
CA ALA A 125 9.90 -17.90 -15.29
C ALA A 125 10.73 -16.66 -15.73
N PRO A 126 11.20 -16.61 -16.98
CA PRO A 126 12.08 -15.53 -17.43
C PRO A 126 11.34 -14.21 -17.72
N VAL A 127 10.04 -14.14 -17.43
CA VAL A 127 9.17 -12.99 -17.71
C VAL A 127 8.96 -12.14 -16.46
N PRO A 128 8.57 -10.87 -16.58
CA PRO A 128 8.22 -10.04 -15.44
C PRO A 128 7.08 -10.65 -14.61
N PHE A 129 7.13 -10.44 -13.30
CA PHE A 129 6.07 -10.88 -12.40
C PHE A 129 6.08 -10.08 -11.10
N LEU A 130 4.94 -10.06 -10.42
CA LEU A 130 4.81 -9.67 -9.03
C LEU A 130 4.22 -10.86 -8.26
N MET A 131 5.01 -11.47 -7.37
CA MET A 131 4.57 -12.61 -6.58
C MET A 131 4.88 -12.42 -5.10
N GLY A 132 4.05 -12.98 -4.21
CA GLY A 132 4.35 -13.02 -2.77
C GLY A 132 4.71 -14.44 -2.32
N ILE A 133 5.82 -14.61 -1.61
CA ILE A 133 6.25 -15.91 -1.06
C ILE A 133 6.30 -15.81 0.46
N ASP A 134 5.64 -16.73 1.14
CA ASP A 134 5.70 -16.83 2.59
C ASP A 134 6.84 -17.72 3.09
N THR A 135 7.30 -17.46 4.31
CA THR A 135 8.45 -18.15 4.91
C THR A 135 8.29 -19.66 5.04
N ASN A 136 7.04 -20.16 5.12
CA ASN A 136 6.78 -21.61 5.14
C ASN A 136 6.96 -22.26 3.76
N CYS A 137 6.95 -21.48 2.68
CA CYS A 137 7.15 -21.98 1.33
C CYS A 137 8.64 -22.09 0.99
N LEU A 138 9.40 -21.03 1.24
CA LEU A 138 10.83 -20.96 0.93
C LEU A 138 11.52 -19.92 1.83
N ALA A 139 12.71 -20.22 2.34
CA ALA A 139 13.44 -19.26 3.17
C ALA A 139 13.96 -18.09 2.32
N ARG A 140 14.09 -16.88 2.90
CA ARG A 140 14.58 -15.69 2.19
C ARG A 140 15.90 -15.92 1.44
N VAL A 141 16.85 -16.58 2.10
CA VAL A 141 18.18 -16.88 1.52
C VAL A 141 18.05 -17.79 0.31
N GLU A 142 17.16 -18.77 0.36
CA GLU A 142 16.89 -19.68 -0.74
C GLU A 142 16.21 -18.95 -1.91
N ILE A 143 15.31 -18.01 -1.65
CA ILE A 143 14.71 -17.15 -2.68
C ILE A 143 15.80 -16.36 -3.41
N VAL A 144 16.66 -15.65 -2.67
CA VAL A 144 17.74 -14.83 -3.25
C VAL A 144 18.70 -15.67 -4.09
N ASN A 145 19.02 -16.88 -3.63
CA ASN A 145 19.91 -17.79 -4.35
C ASN A 145 19.24 -18.44 -5.57
N ALA A 146 17.96 -18.80 -5.48
CA ALA A 146 17.23 -19.48 -6.54
C ALA A 146 16.72 -18.53 -7.63
N LEU A 147 16.49 -17.25 -7.28
CA LEU A 147 15.93 -16.22 -8.14
C LEU A 147 16.85 -14.98 -8.21
N PRO A 148 18.10 -15.12 -8.69
CA PRO A 148 19.08 -14.03 -8.64
C PRO A 148 18.66 -12.82 -9.47
N SER A 149 17.97 -13.01 -10.61
CA SER A 149 17.46 -11.92 -11.45
C SER A 149 16.12 -11.33 -10.96
N SER A 150 15.72 -11.60 -9.71
CA SER A 150 14.50 -11.05 -9.10
C SER A 150 14.82 -10.07 -7.98
N ALA A 151 14.09 -8.95 -7.95
CA ALA A 151 14.07 -8.04 -6.80
C ALA A 151 13.31 -8.71 -5.65
N VAL A 152 13.88 -8.74 -4.45
CA VAL A 152 13.22 -9.30 -3.25
C VAL A 152 12.89 -8.17 -2.29
N VAL A 153 11.60 -7.98 -2.01
CA VAL A 153 11.06 -6.98 -1.09
C VAL A 153 10.62 -7.69 0.18
N ASP A 154 11.43 -7.57 1.23
CA ASP A 154 11.17 -8.12 2.55
C ASP A 154 10.31 -7.16 3.37
N LEU A 155 9.03 -7.51 3.52
CA LEU A 155 8.02 -6.71 4.21
C LEU A 155 8.12 -6.80 5.74
N ASP A 156 8.83 -7.79 6.27
CA ASP A 156 8.97 -7.96 7.72
C ASP A 156 10.18 -7.21 8.27
N ASN A 157 11.20 -7.00 7.42
CA ASN A 157 12.46 -6.36 7.82
C ASN A 157 12.68 -4.99 7.16
N ASN A 158 11.70 -4.44 6.44
CA ASN A 158 11.84 -3.19 5.69
C ASN A 158 13.12 -3.16 4.83
N ASN A 159 13.26 -4.16 3.96
CA ASN A 159 14.48 -4.32 3.16
C ASN A 159 14.15 -4.67 1.70
N VAL A 160 14.90 -4.10 0.78
CA VAL A 160 14.77 -4.37 -0.65
C VAL A 160 16.12 -4.81 -1.21
N ILE A 161 16.16 -6.02 -1.73
CA ILE A 161 17.33 -6.61 -2.38
C ILE A 161 17.12 -6.47 -3.89
N SER A 162 18.03 -5.74 -4.53
CA SER A 162 18.04 -5.59 -5.99
C SER A 162 18.39 -6.91 -6.69
N PRO A 163 17.87 -7.16 -7.90
CA PRO A 163 18.27 -8.31 -8.70
C PRO A 163 19.77 -8.23 -9.01
N MET A 164 20.44 -9.38 -9.00
CA MET A 164 21.80 -9.50 -9.52
C MET A 164 21.76 -9.35 -11.05
N GLU A 165 22.66 -8.52 -11.60
CA GLU A 165 22.78 -8.35 -13.04
C GLU A 165 23.39 -9.61 -13.69
N ASP A 166 22.69 -10.18 -14.67
CA ASP A 166 23.24 -11.17 -15.59
C ASP A 166 24.05 -10.47 -16.70
N THR A 167 25.04 -9.64 -16.38
CA THR A 167 25.96 -9.08 -17.39
C THR A 167 27.33 -9.77 -17.32
N PRO A 168 27.79 -10.41 -18.41
CA PRO A 168 29.19 -10.82 -18.52
C PRO A 168 30.03 -9.54 -18.52
N VAL A 169 31.04 -9.51 -17.65
CA VAL A 169 32.07 -8.47 -17.51
C VAL A 169 32.51 -7.94 -18.88
N GLY A 170 31.97 -6.79 -19.29
CA GLY A 170 32.17 -6.31 -20.67
C GLY A 170 31.60 -4.95 -21.04
N ASN A 171 31.37 -4.04 -20.09
CA ASN A 171 31.49 -2.58 -20.23
C ASN A 171 30.86 -1.93 -18.99
N GLN A 172 31.70 -1.29 -18.17
CA GLN A 172 31.23 -0.49 -17.05
C GLN A 172 30.54 0.77 -17.59
N GLY A 173 29.22 0.88 -17.37
CA GLY A 173 28.47 2.09 -17.70
C GLY A 173 26.95 1.98 -17.54
N ASP A 174 26.32 0.97 -18.16
CA ASP A 174 24.87 1.05 -18.48
C ASP A 174 24.06 -0.24 -18.15
N GLY A 175 24.57 -1.13 -17.29
CA GLY A 175 23.93 -2.43 -16.98
C GLY A 175 22.83 -2.40 -15.90
N ALA A 176 22.77 -1.33 -15.11
CA ALA A 176 21.81 -1.23 -14.02
C ALA A 176 20.40 -0.96 -14.58
N VAL A 177 19.41 -1.74 -14.14
CA VAL A 177 17.99 -1.45 -14.41
C VAL A 177 17.77 0.04 -14.12
N PRO A 178 17.34 0.84 -15.11
CA PRO A 178 17.26 2.27 -14.95
C PRO A 178 16.20 2.59 -13.89
N GLY A 179 16.64 2.97 -12.69
CA GLY A 179 15.75 3.43 -11.63
C GLY A 179 15.07 4.74 -12.01
N LEU A 180 14.10 5.16 -11.19
CA LEU A 180 13.49 6.48 -11.33
C LEU A 180 14.58 7.57 -11.39
N PRO A 181 14.48 8.56 -12.30
CA PRO A 181 15.42 9.68 -12.36
C PRO A 181 15.60 10.31 -10.98
N ALA A 182 16.84 10.54 -10.56
CA ALA A 182 17.18 10.91 -9.18
C ALA A 182 16.39 12.13 -8.66
N ALA A 183 16.12 13.11 -9.53
CA ALA A 183 15.31 14.28 -9.19
C ALA A 183 13.87 13.91 -8.83
N ILE A 184 13.24 13.03 -9.61
CA ILE A 184 11.86 12.55 -9.38
C ILE A 184 11.83 11.69 -8.11
N ARG A 185 12.77 10.74 -7.98
CA ARG A 185 12.91 9.87 -6.80
C ARG A 185 12.94 10.70 -5.51
N LYS A 186 13.80 11.72 -5.45
CA LYS A 186 13.95 12.59 -4.27
C LYS A 186 12.67 13.38 -3.94
N VAL A 187 11.91 13.80 -4.95
CA VAL A 187 10.64 14.51 -4.75
C VAL A 187 9.58 13.56 -4.21
N VAL A 188 9.44 12.38 -4.80
CA VAL A 188 8.45 11.37 -4.39
C VAL A 188 8.73 10.89 -2.97
N GLU A 189 9.98 10.54 -2.65
CA GLU A 189 10.37 10.13 -1.29
C GLU A 189 10.04 11.20 -0.25
N ARG A 190 10.37 12.47 -0.53
CA ARG A 190 10.05 13.58 0.39
C ARG A 190 8.55 13.71 0.63
N ARG A 191 7.74 13.59 -0.43
CA ARG A 191 6.29 13.69 -0.33
C ARG A 191 5.70 12.51 0.41
N LEU A 192 6.16 11.29 0.12
CA LEU A 192 5.71 10.08 0.80
C LEU A 192 6.08 10.12 2.28
N ARG A 193 7.30 10.51 2.67
CA ARG A 193 7.68 10.65 4.08
C ARG A 193 6.82 11.64 4.86
N ALA A 194 6.33 12.69 4.21
CA ALA A 194 5.47 13.67 4.86
C ALA A 194 4.05 13.14 5.16
N ILE A 195 3.65 12.02 4.54
CA ILE A 195 2.29 11.48 4.59
C ILE A 195 2.28 10.07 5.22
N ALA A 196 3.35 9.30 5.04
CA ALA A 196 3.47 7.94 5.52
C ALA A 196 3.69 7.92 7.04
N PRO A 197 2.96 7.06 7.78
CA PRO A 197 3.30 6.80 9.17
C PRO A 197 4.71 6.18 9.26
N PRO A 198 5.43 6.37 10.39
CA PRO A 198 6.69 5.66 10.59
C PRO A 198 6.47 4.14 10.50
N PRO A 199 7.42 3.37 9.91
CA PRO A 199 7.31 1.92 9.85
C PRO A 199 7.13 1.34 11.25
N ARG A 200 6.31 0.30 11.40
CA ARG A 200 6.17 -0.35 12.71
C ARG A 200 7.51 -1.01 13.07
N THR A 201 8.18 -0.47 14.08
CA THR A 201 9.29 -1.16 14.73
C THR A 201 8.79 -2.50 15.27
N LEU A 202 9.58 -3.57 15.11
CA LEU A 202 9.21 -4.95 15.48
C LEU A 202 8.92 -5.16 16.98
N ASP A 203 9.08 -4.15 17.83
CA ASP A 203 8.74 -4.23 19.24
C ASP A 203 7.37 -3.62 19.51
N GLY A 204 6.43 -4.47 19.95
CA GLY A 204 5.14 -4.09 20.52
C GLY A 204 5.27 -3.38 21.87
N GLY A 205 6.06 -2.31 21.94
CA GLY A 205 6.06 -1.38 23.05
C GLY A 205 4.90 -0.40 22.89
N GLU A 206 4.02 -0.34 23.88
CA GLU A 206 3.10 0.78 24.05
C GLU A 206 3.84 2.12 23.90
N PRO A 207 3.21 3.17 23.37
CA PRO A 207 3.82 4.49 23.33
C PRO A 207 4.12 4.94 24.76
N SER A 208 5.40 4.91 25.13
CA SER A 208 5.90 5.58 26.32
C SER A 208 5.49 7.04 26.23
N ALA A 209 4.68 7.49 27.19
CA ALA A 209 4.32 8.88 27.38
C ALA A 209 5.60 9.73 27.45
N ALA A 210 5.93 10.40 26.35
CA ALA A 210 6.89 11.49 26.35
C ALA A 210 6.15 12.72 26.86
N GLY A 211 6.69 13.30 27.93
CA GLY A 211 6.06 14.31 28.75
C GLY A 211 5.66 15.59 28.02
N ASP A 212 4.56 16.15 28.49
CA ASP A 212 4.20 17.54 28.30
C ASP A 212 5.27 18.45 28.92
N ASP A 213 6.23 18.90 28.12
CA ASP A 213 6.97 20.12 28.38
C ASP A 213 6.44 21.22 27.45
N ALA A 214 5.26 21.73 27.79
CA ALA A 214 4.76 23.00 27.24
C ALA A 214 5.49 24.14 27.95
N GLU A 215 6.53 24.64 27.28
CA GLU A 215 7.29 25.83 27.65
C GLU A 215 6.37 27.06 27.67
N SER A 216 6.22 27.62 28.88
CA SER A 216 5.60 28.91 29.17
C SER A 216 6.41 30.04 28.55
N ALA A 217 5.83 30.83 27.65
CA ALA A 217 6.33 32.16 27.31
C ALA A 217 5.19 33.17 27.12
N ASP A 218 5.26 34.19 27.96
CA ASP A 218 4.88 35.58 27.75
C ASP A 218 3.40 35.99 27.67
N SER A 219 2.93 36.35 28.86
CA SER A 219 2.02 37.46 29.07
C SER A 219 2.81 38.77 28.95
N GLU A 220 2.56 39.60 27.94
CA GLU A 220 2.57 41.07 28.05
C GLU A 220 2.11 41.74 26.74
N VAL A 221 1.59 42.96 26.90
CA VAL A 221 1.09 43.90 25.87
C VAL A 221 -0.38 43.76 25.48
N MET A 222 -1.27 44.27 26.35
CA MET A 222 -2.51 44.90 25.89
C MET A 222 -2.84 46.12 26.77
N MET A 223 -2.18 47.25 26.50
CA MET A 223 -2.57 48.57 26.97
C MET A 223 -2.19 49.63 25.93
N ARG A 224 -3.19 50.04 25.14
CA ARG A 224 -3.35 51.24 24.29
C ARG A 224 -4.61 50.94 23.47
N GLY A 225 -5.79 51.44 23.79
CA GLY A 225 -6.14 52.84 23.96
C GLY A 225 -6.71 53.30 22.63
N ASP A 226 -8.04 53.39 22.54
CA ASP A 226 -8.72 54.29 21.61
C ASP A 226 -10.14 54.59 22.13
N GLY A 227 -10.37 55.87 22.41
CA GLY A 227 -11.71 56.48 22.42
C GLY A 227 -12.28 56.52 20.99
N VAL A 228 -13.50 57.02 20.82
CA VAL A 228 -14.43 56.51 19.80
C VAL A 228 -15.87 56.65 20.33
N GLY A 229 -16.31 57.86 20.67
CA GLY A 229 -17.65 58.14 21.18
C GLY A 229 -18.74 58.25 20.10
N GLU A 230 -19.99 58.09 20.56
CA GLU A 230 -21.27 58.57 20.02
C GLU A 230 -22.26 58.27 21.17
N GLY A 231 -23.12 59.15 21.66
CA GLY A 231 -23.96 60.15 20.99
C GLY A 231 -25.34 59.96 21.64
N ALA A 232 -25.93 61.06 22.09
CA ALA A 232 -27.11 61.14 22.96
C ALA A 232 -28.38 60.45 22.43
#